data_AF-A0A6J7P9E8-F1
#
_entry.id   AF-A0A6J7P9E8-F1
#
_cell.length_a   1.000
_cell.length_b   1.000
_cell.length_c   1.000
_cell.angle_alpha   90.00
_cell.angle_beta   90.00
_cell.angle_gamma   90.00
#
_symmetry.space_group_name_H-M   'P 1'
#
loop_
_entity.id
_entity.type
_entity.pdbx_description
1 polymer ?
#
loop_
_entity_poly.entity_id
_entity_poly.type
_entity_poly.pdbx_seq_one_letter_code
_entity_poly.pdbx_strand_id
1 'polypeptide(L)'
;MTLEEVYQRNLSHRTHRAGWLRAAVLGANDGLVSTASLMIGVVAAGKNDFLVTAGIAGITAGAMSMAVGEYVSVRSQNDVEESDRLLEIEHLAADPEAELIELQHIYIDRGLTPELALQVATEMHKKDPLAAHLRDELGQHPHTKARPVQAAIASAISFTVGGLIPFAGAFAPTIGAKAWSIVGFTVVGLVMTGVISARTAGARVLSTTLRVIIGGGLGMLITAGIGQIAQVSGI
;
A
#
# COMPACT_ATOMS: atom_id res chain seq x y z
N MET A 1 27.65 20.49 -14.19
CA MET A 1 26.24 20.17 -13.92
C MET A 1 25.62 21.39 -13.27
N THR A 2 24.63 22.01 -13.89
CA THR A 2 23.93 23.17 -13.31
C THR A 2 22.95 22.71 -12.22
N LEU A 3 22.56 23.61 -11.30
CA LEU A 3 21.50 23.31 -10.32
C LEU A 3 20.21 22.84 -11.01
N GLU A 4 19.89 23.42 -12.16
CA GLU A 4 18.73 23.02 -12.97
C GLU A 4 18.86 21.57 -13.48
N GLU A 5 20.02 21.18 -14.00
CA GLU A 5 20.28 19.78 -14.41
C GLU A 5 20.17 18.80 -13.23
N VAL A 6 20.56 19.22 -12.02
CA VAL A 6 20.40 18.42 -10.80
C VAL A 6 18.93 18.30 -10.39
N TYR A 7 18.14 19.37 -10.48
CA TYR A 7 16.69 19.34 -10.22
C TYR A 7 15.96 18.44 -11.23
N GLN A 8 16.29 18.54 -12.52
CA GLN A 8 15.72 17.69 -13.56
C GLN A 8 16.05 16.20 -13.34
N ARG A 9 17.27 15.89 -12.88
CA ARG A 9 17.63 14.52 -12.47
C ARG A 9 16.80 14.05 -11.29
N ASN A 10 16.57 14.91 -10.29
CA ASN A 10 15.82 14.56 -9.08
C ASN A 10 14.33 14.30 -9.36
N LEU A 11 13.76 14.85 -10.43
CA LEU A 11 12.39 14.51 -10.87
C LEU A 11 12.23 13.03 -11.28
N SER A 12 13.33 12.32 -11.55
CA SER A 12 13.30 10.87 -11.80
C SER A 12 13.09 10.03 -10.53
N HIS A 13 13.21 10.62 -9.33
CA HIS A 13 12.95 9.93 -8.07
C HIS A 13 11.45 9.60 -7.93
N ARG A 14 11.16 8.31 -7.71
CA ARG A 14 9.80 7.78 -7.69
C ARG A 14 9.05 8.00 -6.37
N THR A 15 9.71 8.60 -5.39
CA THR A 15 9.27 8.75 -4.00
C THR A 15 7.92 9.47 -3.88
N HIS A 16 7.64 10.43 -4.76
CA HIS A 16 6.38 11.21 -4.73
C HIS A 16 5.13 10.45 -5.18
N ARG A 17 5.26 9.26 -5.80
CA ARG A 17 4.12 8.44 -6.24
C ARG A 17 3.86 7.24 -5.32
N ALA A 18 4.62 7.09 -4.23
CA ALA A 18 4.71 5.85 -3.49
C ALA A 18 3.40 5.44 -2.78
N GLY A 19 2.68 6.38 -2.16
CA GLY A 19 1.52 6.06 -1.30
C GLY A 19 0.36 5.38 -2.04
N TRP A 20 -0.25 6.08 -3.01
CA TRP A 20 -1.38 5.53 -3.77
C TRP A 20 -0.97 4.40 -4.73
N LEU A 21 0.26 4.40 -5.23
CA LEU A 21 0.77 3.34 -6.10
C LEU A 21 1.01 2.04 -5.31
N ARG A 22 1.50 2.14 -4.08
CA ARG A 22 1.59 1.01 -3.14
C ARG A 22 0.19 0.45 -2.87
N ALA A 23 -0.77 1.33 -2.56
CA ALA A 23 -2.15 0.95 -2.30
C ALA A 23 -2.78 0.22 -3.51
N ALA A 24 -2.60 0.75 -4.72
CA ALA A 24 -3.06 0.12 -5.96
C ALA A 24 -2.42 -1.25 -6.23
N VAL A 25 -1.10 -1.36 -6.08
CA VAL A 25 -0.37 -2.63 -6.28
C VAL A 25 -0.81 -3.68 -5.25
N LEU A 26 -0.93 -3.28 -3.98
CA LEU A 26 -1.44 -4.16 -2.93
C LEU A 26 -2.85 -4.62 -3.27
N GLY A 27 -3.72 -3.72 -3.72
CA GLY A 27 -5.10 -4.05 -4.06
C GLY A 27 -5.23 -5.00 -5.22
N ALA A 28 -4.51 -4.78 -6.31
CA ALA A 28 -4.53 -5.69 -7.45
C ALA A 28 -4.09 -7.12 -7.05
N ASN A 29 -3.04 -7.24 -6.24
CA ASN A 29 -2.56 -8.53 -5.77
C ASN A 29 -3.55 -9.20 -4.79
N ASP A 30 -4.10 -8.43 -3.86
CA ASP A 30 -5.06 -8.96 -2.88
C ASP A 30 -6.36 -9.39 -3.56
N GLY A 31 -6.89 -8.60 -4.50
CA GLY A 31 -8.06 -8.95 -5.29
C GLY A 31 -7.86 -10.23 -6.11
N LEU A 32 -6.70 -10.38 -6.76
CA LEU A 32 -6.31 -11.60 -7.46
C LEU A 32 -6.33 -12.83 -6.54
N VAL A 33 -5.58 -12.76 -5.45
CA VAL A 33 -5.35 -13.92 -4.57
C VAL A 33 -6.61 -14.27 -3.80
N SER A 34 -7.26 -13.31 -3.16
CA SER A 34 -8.43 -13.55 -2.31
C SER A 34 -9.63 -14.05 -3.13
N THR A 35 -9.90 -13.45 -4.31
CA THR A 35 -11.00 -13.89 -5.18
C THR A 35 -10.74 -15.29 -5.73
N ALA A 36 -9.52 -15.55 -6.22
CA ALA A 36 -9.15 -16.89 -6.69
C ALA A 36 -9.26 -17.93 -5.58
N SER A 37 -8.72 -17.63 -4.40
CA SER A 37 -8.74 -18.54 -3.24
C SER A 37 -10.17 -18.85 -2.80
N LEU A 38 -11.03 -17.84 -2.68
CA LEU A 38 -12.45 -18.02 -2.37
C LEU A 38 -13.14 -18.93 -3.40
N MET A 39 -12.96 -18.63 -4.69
CA MET A 39 -13.60 -19.37 -5.77
C MET A 39 -13.10 -20.82 -5.85
N ILE A 40 -11.80 -21.04 -5.66
CA ILE A 40 -11.21 -22.39 -5.61
C ILE A 40 -11.73 -23.17 -4.41
N GLY A 41 -11.85 -22.55 -3.23
CA GLY A 41 -12.47 -23.18 -2.08
C GLY A 41 -13.93 -23.60 -2.34
N VAL A 42 -14.72 -22.77 -3.00
CA VAL A 42 -16.11 -23.09 -3.38
C VAL A 42 -16.18 -24.24 -4.38
N VAL A 43 -15.30 -24.26 -5.39
CA VAL A 43 -15.22 -25.38 -6.35
C VAL A 43 -14.78 -26.67 -5.65
N ALA A 44 -13.79 -26.59 -4.76
CA ALA A 44 -13.31 -27.72 -3.98
C ALA A 44 -14.36 -28.24 -2.99
N ALA A 45 -15.30 -27.40 -2.57
CA ALA A 45 -16.47 -27.80 -1.79
C ALA A 45 -17.56 -28.51 -2.63
N GLY A 46 -17.37 -28.62 -3.95
CA GLY A 46 -18.36 -29.18 -4.87
C GLY A 46 -19.55 -28.25 -5.17
N LYS A 47 -19.54 -27.00 -4.69
CA LYS A 47 -20.66 -26.04 -4.78
C LYS A 47 -20.57 -25.15 -6.02
N ASN A 48 -20.45 -25.75 -7.20
CA ASN A 48 -20.25 -25.01 -8.47
C ASN A 48 -21.38 -24.02 -8.79
N ASP A 49 -22.60 -24.28 -8.33
CA ASP A 49 -23.77 -23.40 -8.55
C ASP A 49 -23.65 -22.06 -7.82
N PHE A 50 -22.89 -22.02 -6.71
CA PHE A 50 -22.65 -20.79 -5.93
C PHE A 50 -21.40 -20.02 -6.39
N LEU A 51 -20.62 -20.55 -7.34
CA LEU A 51 -19.32 -20.01 -7.73
C LEU A 51 -19.37 -18.55 -8.18
N VAL A 52 -20.33 -18.20 -9.03
CA VAL A 52 -20.47 -16.83 -9.56
C VAL A 52 -20.91 -15.87 -8.46
N THR A 53 -21.89 -16.28 -7.65
CA THR A 53 -22.37 -15.51 -6.51
C THR A 53 -21.25 -15.25 -5.50
N ALA A 54 -20.46 -16.28 -5.18
CA ALA A 54 -19.31 -16.16 -4.29
C ALA A 54 -18.22 -15.24 -4.86
N GLY A 55 -17.95 -15.31 -6.17
CA GLY A 55 -17.02 -14.42 -6.84
C GLY A 55 -17.46 -12.95 -6.77
N ILE A 56 -18.71 -12.64 -7.09
CA ILE A 56 -19.25 -11.26 -7.02
C ILE A 56 -19.23 -10.75 -5.58
N ALA A 57 -19.69 -11.57 -4.63
CA ALA A 57 -19.70 -11.23 -3.22
C ALA A 57 -18.28 -11.01 -2.69
N GLY A 58 -17.34 -11.89 -3.03
CA GLY A 58 -15.94 -11.79 -2.64
C GLY A 58 -15.24 -10.55 -3.19
N ILE A 59 -15.45 -10.24 -4.47
CA ILE A 59 -14.91 -9.02 -5.09
C ILE A 59 -15.47 -7.78 -4.38
N THR A 60 -16.78 -7.72 -4.20
CA THR A 60 -17.46 -6.56 -3.61
C THR A 60 -17.06 -6.36 -2.15
N ALA A 61 -17.14 -7.41 -1.34
CA ALA A 61 -16.78 -7.37 0.08
C ALA A 61 -15.30 -7.04 0.27
N GLY A 62 -14.42 -7.67 -0.51
CA GLY A 62 -12.98 -7.43 -0.46
C GLY A 62 -12.60 -6.00 -0.89
N ALA A 63 -13.18 -5.50 -1.98
CA ALA A 63 -12.93 -4.14 -2.44
C ALA A 63 -13.37 -3.09 -1.41
N MET A 64 -14.54 -3.28 -0.77
CA MET A 64 -15.02 -2.37 0.28
C MET A 64 -14.17 -2.47 1.55
N SER A 65 -13.85 -3.68 2.00
CA SER A 65 -12.98 -3.90 3.17
C SER A 65 -11.62 -3.22 2.96
N MET A 66 -11.06 -3.34 1.76
CA MET A 66 -9.79 -2.73 1.44
C MET A 66 -9.88 -1.20 1.33
N ALA A 67 -10.94 -0.67 0.73
CA ALA A 67 -11.17 0.77 0.64
C ALA A 67 -11.26 1.41 2.03
N VAL A 68 -12.06 0.81 2.91
CA VAL A 68 -12.23 1.27 4.29
C VAL A 68 -10.92 1.12 5.06
N GLY A 69 -10.25 -0.03 4.97
CA GLY A 69 -8.97 -0.28 5.65
C GLY A 69 -7.88 0.72 5.25
N GLU A 70 -7.75 1.00 3.95
CA GLU A 70 -6.78 1.98 3.44
C GLU A 70 -7.18 3.42 3.81
N TYR A 71 -8.47 3.77 3.75
CA TYR A 71 -8.94 5.09 4.22
C TYR A 71 -8.60 5.30 5.69
N VAL A 72 -8.96 4.36 6.56
CA VAL A 72 -8.74 4.45 8.01
C VAL A 72 -7.24 4.50 8.31
N SER A 73 -6.43 3.65 7.67
CA SER A 73 -4.98 3.62 7.87
C SER A 73 -4.32 4.95 7.49
N VAL A 74 -4.64 5.50 6.31
CA VAL A 74 -4.05 6.75 5.84
C VAL A 74 -4.63 7.95 6.59
N ARG A 75 -5.90 7.90 7.01
CA ARG A 75 -6.52 8.95 7.82
C ARG A 75 -5.89 9.00 9.22
N SER A 76 -5.64 7.86 9.84
CA SER A 76 -4.96 7.80 11.14
C SER A 76 -3.56 8.41 11.09
N GLN A 77 -2.84 8.31 9.97
CA GLN A 77 -1.56 9.01 9.79
C GLN A 77 -1.75 10.53 9.83
N ASN A 78 -2.75 11.06 9.11
CA ASN A 78 -3.07 12.49 9.16
C ASN A 78 -3.49 12.96 10.55
N ASP A 79 -4.26 12.14 11.28
CA ASP A 79 -4.74 12.49 12.62
C ASP A 79 -3.56 12.53 13.62
N VAL A 80 -2.56 11.65 13.47
CA VAL A 80 -1.30 11.70 14.24
C VAL A 80 -0.48 12.94 13.86
N GLU A 81 -0.26 13.19 12.57
CA GLU A 81 0.50 14.37 12.10
C GLU A 81 -0.12 15.69 12.60
N GLU A 82 -1.45 15.79 12.60
CA GLU A 82 -2.16 16.97 13.11
C GLU A 82 -2.07 17.08 14.64
N SER A 83 -2.12 15.95 15.36
CA SER A 83 -1.91 15.94 16.81
C SER A 83 -0.51 16.44 17.17
N ASP A 84 0.52 15.93 16.51
CA ASP A 84 1.91 16.35 16.73
C ASP A 84 2.09 17.84 16.39
N ARG A 85 1.45 18.32 15.32
CA ARG A 85 1.46 19.74 14.96
C ARG A 85 0.85 20.62 16.05
N LEU A 86 -0.24 20.19 16.69
CA LEU A 86 -0.87 20.95 17.76
C LEU A 86 -0.01 20.95 19.03
N LEU A 87 0.60 19.82 19.38
CA LEU A 87 1.55 19.72 20.48
C LEU A 87 2.75 20.64 20.27
N GLU A 88 3.30 20.67 19.06
CA GLU A 88 4.43 21.54 18.71
C GLU A 88 4.08 23.03 18.84
N ILE A 89 2.85 23.41 18.49
CA ILE A 89 2.37 24.79 18.72
C ILE A 89 2.29 25.11 20.22
N GLU A 90 1.88 24.16 21.04
CA GLU A 90 1.84 24.33 22.49
C GLU A 90 3.25 24.45 23.09
N HIS A 91 4.20 23.63 22.64
CA HIS A 91 5.60 23.69 23.05
C HIS A 91 6.27 25.02 22.67
N LEU A 92 6.16 25.43 21.41
CA LEU A 92 6.67 26.72 20.92
C LEU A 92 6.06 27.92 21.65
N ALA A 93 4.81 27.81 22.13
CA ALA A 93 4.17 28.86 22.92
C ALA A 93 4.62 28.84 24.39
N ALA A 94 4.97 27.66 24.94
CA ALA A 94 5.34 27.47 26.32
C ALA A 94 6.81 27.85 26.60
N ASP A 95 7.75 27.41 25.76
CA ASP A 95 9.18 27.66 25.92
C ASP A 95 9.93 27.75 24.57
N PRO A 96 9.86 28.90 23.86
CA PRO A 96 10.53 29.07 22.58
C PRO A 96 12.06 28.92 22.63
N GLU A 97 12.65 29.19 23.80
CA GLU A 97 14.11 29.12 24.00
C GLU A 97 14.56 27.66 24.08
N ALA A 98 13.83 26.82 24.81
CA ALA A 98 14.07 25.39 24.84
C ALA A 98 13.89 24.74 23.46
N GLU A 99 12.84 25.10 22.72
CA GLU A 99 12.60 24.58 21.36
C GLU A 99 13.74 24.94 20.38
N LEU A 100 14.29 26.14 20.48
CA LEU A 100 15.46 26.53 19.68
C LEU A 100 16.69 25.65 20.01
N ILE A 101 16.89 25.31 21.28
CA ILE A 101 17.99 24.44 21.73
C ILE A 101 17.77 23.00 21.25
N GLU A 102 16.53 22.50 21.28
CA GLU A 102 16.17 21.21 20.69
C GLU A 102 16.50 21.17 19.19
N LEU A 103 16.05 22.19 18.44
CA LEU A 103 16.34 22.28 17.02
C LEU A 103 17.85 22.35 16.72
N GLN A 104 18.61 23.06 17.56
CA GLN A 104 20.08 23.06 17.49
C GLN A 104 20.63 21.63 17.66
N HIS A 105 20.18 20.90 18.67
CA HIS A 105 20.63 19.53 18.93
C HIS A 105 20.31 18.58 17.77
N ILE A 106 19.12 18.70 17.16
CA ILE A 106 18.76 17.94 15.95
C ILE A 106 19.79 18.17 14.83
N TYR A 107 20.25 19.40 14.63
CA TYR A 107 21.27 19.70 13.64
C TYR A 107 22.68 19.22 14.02
N ILE A 108 23.02 19.20 15.30
CA ILE A 108 24.26 18.60 15.81
C ILE A 108 24.27 17.09 15.48
N ASP A 109 23.17 16.39 15.77
CA ASP A 109 23.03 14.96 15.50
C ASP A 109 23.08 14.63 14.00
N ARG A 110 22.69 15.58 13.15
CA ARG A 110 22.84 15.52 11.69
C ARG A 110 24.26 15.82 11.19
N GLY A 111 25.17 16.21 12.08
CA GLY A 111 26.60 16.37 11.81
C GLY A 111 27.11 17.81 11.74
N LEU A 112 26.34 18.81 12.19
CA LEU A 112 26.83 20.20 12.28
C LEU A 112 27.63 20.41 13.58
N THR A 113 28.59 21.34 13.57
CA THR A 113 29.24 21.78 14.82
C THR A 113 28.23 22.56 15.66
N PRO A 114 28.39 22.65 17.00
CA PRO A 114 27.45 23.37 17.86
C PRO A 114 27.22 24.83 17.43
N GLU A 115 28.27 25.52 16.98
CA GLU A 115 28.21 26.92 16.54
C GLU A 115 27.43 27.06 15.23
N LEU A 116 27.65 26.16 14.28
CA LEU A 116 26.95 26.16 13.00
C LEU A 116 25.49 25.72 13.18
N ALA A 117 25.25 24.71 14.01
CA ALA A 117 23.91 24.24 14.35
C ALA A 117 23.07 25.36 14.97
N LEU A 118 23.64 26.17 15.88
CA LEU A 118 22.94 27.30 16.47
C LEU A 118 22.57 28.34 15.41
N GLN A 119 23.49 28.65 14.49
CA GLN A 119 23.23 29.59 13.39
C GLN A 119 22.12 29.08 12.48
N VAL A 120 22.16 27.80 12.09
CA VAL A 120 21.13 27.19 11.24
C VAL A 120 19.78 27.14 11.94
N ALA A 121 19.73 26.69 13.20
CA ALA A 121 18.51 26.66 14.01
C ALA A 121 17.91 28.06 14.13
N THR A 122 18.73 29.07 14.46
CA THR A 122 18.30 30.47 14.59
C THR A 122 17.69 31.00 13.29
N GLU A 123 18.35 30.79 12.14
CA GLU A 123 17.85 31.31 10.86
C GLU A 123 16.59 30.58 10.38
N MET A 124 16.47 29.28 10.64
CA MET A 124 15.26 28.51 10.33
C MET A 124 14.09 28.93 11.24
N HIS A 125 14.34 29.03 12.55
CA HIS A 125 13.36 29.40 13.56
C HIS A 125 12.86 30.84 13.38
N LYS A 126 13.71 31.78 12.94
CA LYS A 126 13.29 33.15 12.56
C LYS A 126 12.31 33.18 11.40
N LYS A 127 12.45 32.27 10.44
CA LYS A 127 11.60 32.25 9.24
C LYS A 127 10.24 31.65 9.53
N ASP A 128 10.23 30.47 10.13
CA ASP A 128 9.03 29.72 10.50
C ASP A 128 9.42 28.62 11.50
N PRO A 129 9.23 28.85 12.81
CA PRO A 129 9.66 27.89 13.84
C PRO A 129 8.87 26.59 13.73
N LEU A 130 7.54 26.68 13.58
CA LEU A 130 6.68 25.52 13.43
C LEU A 130 7.09 24.70 12.20
N ALA A 131 7.28 25.32 11.04
CA ALA A 131 7.67 24.56 9.85
C ALA A 131 9.08 23.95 9.97
N ALA A 132 9.99 24.54 10.76
CA ALA A 132 11.30 23.97 11.02
C ALA A 132 11.19 22.70 11.87
N HIS A 133 10.45 22.73 12.98
CA HIS A 133 10.23 21.57 13.83
C HIS A 133 9.43 20.47 13.12
N LEU A 134 8.31 20.82 12.48
CA LEU A 134 7.54 19.86 11.67
C LEU A 134 8.42 19.14 10.63
N ARG A 135 9.36 19.84 9.99
CA ARG A 135 10.24 19.27 8.98
C ARG A 135 11.39 18.47 9.58
N ASP A 136 12.08 19.03 10.57
CA ASP A 136 13.39 18.56 11.01
C ASP A 136 13.33 17.64 12.23
N GLU A 137 12.31 17.81 13.08
CA GLU A 137 12.04 16.94 14.21
C GLU A 137 11.07 15.82 13.81
N LEU A 138 9.90 16.20 13.27
CA LEU A 138 8.79 15.28 13.02
C LEU A 138 8.79 14.67 11.62
N GLY A 139 9.65 15.13 10.71
CA GLY A 139 9.77 14.62 9.35
C GLY A 139 8.54 14.87 8.46
N GLN A 140 7.64 15.77 8.86
CA GLN A 140 6.46 16.14 8.11
C GLN A 140 6.82 17.08 6.96
N HIS A 141 6.42 16.74 5.74
CA HIS A 141 6.67 17.56 4.55
C HIS A 141 5.37 17.86 3.79
N PRO A 142 5.16 19.09 3.30
CA PRO A 142 3.96 19.45 2.54
C PRO A 142 3.71 18.57 1.31
N HIS A 143 4.78 18.08 0.67
CA HIS A 143 4.72 17.26 -0.54
C HIS A 143 4.53 15.76 -0.28
N THR A 144 4.50 15.32 0.98
CA THR A 144 4.26 13.92 1.38
C THR A 144 2.91 13.72 2.08
N LYS A 145 2.06 14.76 2.14
CA LYS A 145 0.74 14.70 2.79
C LYS A 145 -0.05 13.47 2.34
N ALA A 146 -0.53 12.71 3.31
CA ALA A 146 -1.32 11.53 3.06
C ALA A 146 -2.69 11.92 2.44
N ARG A 147 -3.13 11.11 1.46
CA ARG A 147 -4.37 11.35 0.69
C ARG A 147 -5.34 10.17 0.87
N PRO A 148 -6.08 10.10 2.00
CA PRO A 148 -6.87 8.93 2.37
C PRO A 148 -7.88 8.49 1.31
N VAL A 149 -8.65 9.45 0.78
CA VAL A 149 -9.68 9.16 -0.24
C VAL A 149 -9.05 8.63 -1.53
N GLN A 150 -7.92 9.20 -1.94
CA GLN A 150 -7.23 8.73 -3.15
C GLN A 150 -6.69 7.31 -2.96
N ALA A 151 -6.09 7.01 -1.80
CA ALA A 151 -5.58 5.68 -1.49
C ALA A 151 -6.72 4.65 -1.44
N ALA A 152 -7.84 4.97 -0.79
CA ALA A 152 -9.02 4.12 -0.70
C ALA A 152 -9.63 3.78 -2.07
N ILE A 153 -9.84 4.80 -2.93
CA ILE A 153 -10.39 4.61 -4.27
C ILE A 153 -9.42 3.80 -5.14
N ALA A 154 -8.12 4.11 -5.09
CA ALA A 154 -7.11 3.37 -5.82
C ALA A 154 -7.10 1.88 -5.42
N SER A 155 -7.13 1.59 -4.11
CA SER A 155 -7.23 0.23 -3.57
C SER A 155 -8.50 -0.48 -4.04
N ALA A 156 -9.67 0.14 -3.92
CA ALA A 156 -10.95 -0.46 -4.31
C ALA A 156 -10.99 -0.85 -5.80
N ILE A 157 -10.56 0.08 -6.67
CA ILE A 157 -10.53 -0.15 -8.12
C ILE A 157 -9.50 -1.24 -8.45
N SER A 158 -8.29 -1.15 -7.90
CA SER A 158 -7.26 -2.15 -8.15
C SER A 158 -7.66 -3.54 -7.65
N PHE A 159 -8.28 -3.63 -6.47
CA PHE A 159 -8.83 -4.89 -5.95
C PHE A 159 -9.88 -5.46 -6.89
N THR A 160 -10.83 -4.64 -7.31
CA THR A 160 -11.89 -5.07 -8.24
C THR A 160 -11.29 -5.59 -9.55
N VAL A 161 -10.38 -4.83 -10.16
CA VAL A 161 -9.70 -5.23 -11.40
C VAL A 161 -8.89 -6.53 -11.20
N GLY A 162 -8.19 -6.66 -10.07
CA GLY A 162 -7.45 -7.87 -9.73
C GLY A 162 -8.37 -9.08 -9.59
N GLY A 163 -9.50 -8.94 -8.87
CA GLY A 163 -10.47 -10.02 -8.65
C GLY A 163 -11.28 -10.40 -9.89
N LEU A 164 -11.47 -9.48 -10.84
CA LEU A 164 -12.13 -9.79 -12.11
C LEU A 164 -11.34 -10.79 -12.98
N ILE A 165 -10.02 -10.88 -12.81
CA ILE A 165 -9.17 -11.82 -13.57
C ILE A 165 -9.51 -13.28 -13.26
N PRO A 166 -9.43 -13.77 -12.00
CA PRO A 166 -9.81 -15.13 -11.66
C PRO A 166 -11.31 -15.37 -11.84
N PHE A 167 -12.13 -14.34 -11.63
CA PHE A 167 -13.57 -14.41 -11.86
C PHE A 167 -13.90 -14.70 -13.33
N ALA A 168 -13.19 -14.07 -14.28
CA ALA A 168 -13.33 -14.37 -15.70
C ALA A 168 -13.01 -15.85 -16.03
N GLY A 169 -12.08 -16.46 -15.29
CA GLY A 169 -11.76 -17.89 -15.41
C GLY A 169 -12.96 -18.82 -15.13
N ALA A 170 -13.96 -18.39 -14.34
CA ALA A 170 -15.15 -19.21 -14.11
C ALA A 170 -16.08 -19.32 -15.32
N PHE A 171 -15.95 -18.42 -16.30
CA PHE A 171 -16.75 -18.39 -17.53
C PHE A 171 -16.02 -18.99 -18.74
N ALA A 172 -14.77 -19.41 -18.57
CA ALA A 172 -14.04 -20.07 -19.65
C ALA A 172 -14.73 -21.39 -20.03
N PRO A 173 -14.79 -21.75 -21.32
CA PRO A 173 -15.45 -22.96 -21.79
C PRO A 173 -14.58 -24.19 -21.50
N THR A 174 -14.48 -24.60 -20.23
CA THR A 174 -13.74 -25.80 -19.81
C THR A 174 -14.68 -26.79 -19.12
N ILE A 175 -14.98 -27.89 -19.80
CA ILE A 175 -15.86 -28.96 -19.27
C ILE A 175 -15.11 -29.65 -18.11
N GLY A 176 -15.68 -29.59 -16.90
CA GLY A 176 -15.14 -30.27 -15.71
C GLY A 176 -13.84 -29.67 -15.13
N ALA A 177 -13.38 -28.52 -15.64
CA ALA A 177 -12.08 -27.94 -15.30
C ALA A 177 -12.15 -26.45 -14.91
N LYS A 178 -13.25 -26.01 -14.28
CA LYS A 178 -13.40 -24.62 -13.80
C LYS A 178 -12.28 -24.21 -12.84
N ALA A 179 -11.90 -25.08 -11.90
CA ALA A 179 -10.77 -24.84 -11.00
C ALA A 179 -9.46 -24.56 -11.77
N TRP A 180 -9.14 -25.39 -12.77
CA TRP A 180 -7.95 -25.20 -13.60
C TRP A 180 -7.98 -23.91 -14.40
N SER A 181 -9.15 -23.51 -14.90
CA SER A 181 -9.27 -22.22 -15.59
C SER A 181 -9.04 -21.05 -14.65
N ILE A 182 -9.69 -21.04 -13.47
CA ILE A 182 -9.49 -20.01 -12.44
C ILE A 182 -8.01 -19.92 -12.06
N VAL A 183 -7.36 -21.06 -11.78
CA VAL A 183 -5.93 -21.11 -11.46
C VAL A 183 -5.09 -20.54 -12.60
N GLY A 184 -5.36 -20.94 -13.85
CA GLY A 184 -4.63 -20.44 -15.03
C GLY A 184 -4.72 -18.92 -15.19
N PHE A 185 -5.93 -18.36 -15.12
CA PHE A 185 -6.15 -16.91 -15.14
C PHE A 185 -5.45 -16.22 -13.97
N THR A 186 -5.52 -16.80 -12.78
CA THR A 186 -4.87 -16.26 -11.58
C THR A 186 -3.35 -16.20 -11.76
N VAL A 187 -2.72 -17.28 -12.22
CA VAL A 187 -1.27 -17.34 -12.43
C VAL A 187 -0.83 -16.29 -13.44
N VAL A 188 -1.55 -16.13 -14.55
CA VAL A 188 -1.28 -15.05 -15.52
C VAL A 188 -1.40 -13.67 -14.86
N GLY A 189 -2.45 -13.45 -14.09
CA GLY A 189 -2.65 -12.22 -13.32
C GLY A 189 -1.48 -11.95 -12.35
N LEU A 190 -1.07 -12.94 -11.55
CA LEU A 190 0.02 -12.84 -10.58
C LEU A 190 1.38 -12.57 -11.24
N VAL A 191 1.63 -13.16 -12.42
CA VAL A 191 2.82 -12.85 -13.23
C VAL A 191 2.78 -11.38 -13.65
N MET A 192 1.66 -10.91 -14.21
CA MET A 192 1.53 -9.53 -14.67
C MET A 192 1.68 -8.53 -13.52
N THR A 193 0.96 -8.72 -12.42
CA THR A 193 1.04 -7.81 -11.27
C THR A 193 2.41 -7.89 -10.60
N GLY A 194 3.04 -9.06 -10.52
CA GLY A 194 4.41 -9.22 -10.04
C GLY A 194 5.43 -8.42 -10.85
N VAL A 195 5.35 -8.48 -12.19
CA VAL A 195 6.22 -7.71 -13.10
C VAL A 195 5.96 -6.21 -12.97
N ILE A 196 4.70 -5.79 -12.95
CA ILE A 196 4.32 -4.37 -12.79
C ILE A 196 4.84 -3.84 -11.45
N SER A 197 4.59 -4.57 -10.35
CA SER A 197 5.04 -4.22 -9.00
C SER A 197 6.55 -4.07 -8.92
N ALA A 198 7.30 -5.00 -9.53
CA ALA A 198 8.75 -4.93 -9.53
C ALA A 198 9.26 -3.72 -10.30
N ARG A 199 8.67 -3.44 -11.47
CA ARG A 199 9.07 -2.30 -12.31
C ARG A 199 8.73 -0.97 -11.67
N THR A 200 7.58 -0.84 -11.01
CA THR A 200 7.20 0.38 -10.30
C THR A 200 8.10 0.62 -9.09
N ALA A 201 8.35 -0.43 -8.29
CA ALA A 201 9.20 -0.36 -7.10
C ALA A 201 10.72 -0.27 -7.40
N GLY A 202 11.15 -0.50 -8.64
CA GLY A 202 12.59 -0.55 -8.98
C GLY A 202 13.28 -1.80 -8.43
N ALA A 203 12.52 -2.87 -8.17
CA ALA A 203 13.01 -4.13 -7.61
C ALA A 203 13.36 -5.17 -8.69
N ARG A 204 14.02 -6.25 -8.30
CA ARG A 204 14.35 -7.38 -9.19
C ARG A 204 13.06 -8.12 -9.59
N VAL A 205 12.73 -8.06 -10.89
CA VAL A 205 11.48 -8.63 -11.47
C VAL A 205 11.24 -10.08 -11.06
N LEU A 206 12.25 -10.94 -11.19
CA LEU A 206 12.09 -12.37 -10.92
C LEU A 206 11.72 -12.65 -9.45
N SER A 207 12.43 -12.05 -8.50
CA SER A 207 12.21 -12.29 -7.07
C SER A 207 10.85 -11.78 -6.59
N THR A 208 10.46 -10.58 -7.02
CA THR A 208 9.15 -10.00 -6.69
C THR A 208 8.01 -10.82 -7.27
N THR A 209 8.11 -11.21 -8.55
CA THR A 209 7.08 -12.00 -9.23
C THR A 209 6.93 -13.38 -8.60
N LEU A 210 8.05 -14.04 -8.28
CA LEU A 210 8.02 -15.36 -7.66
C LEU A 210 7.39 -15.32 -6.26
N ARG A 211 7.66 -14.28 -5.47
CA ARG A 211 7.03 -14.08 -4.15
C ARG A 211 5.50 -14.00 -4.27
N VAL A 212 5.00 -13.23 -5.23
CA VAL A 212 3.55 -13.06 -5.47
C VAL A 212 2.91 -14.37 -5.94
N ILE A 213 3.56 -15.10 -6.85
CA ILE A 213 3.08 -16.40 -7.34
C ILE A 213 3.05 -17.43 -6.22
N ILE A 214 4.12 -17.55 -5.42
CA ILE A 214 4.19 -18.52 -4.31
C ILE A 214 3.12 -18.20 -3.27
N GLY A 215 3.02 -16.93 -2.84
CA GLY A 215 2.02 -16.52 -1.87
C GLY A 215 0.58 -16.77 -2.36
N GLY A 216 0.29 -16.39 -3.61
CA GLY A 216 -1.02 -16.62 -4.22
C GLY A 216 -1.34 -18.11 -4.40
N GLY A 217 -0.37 -18.90 -4.84
CA GLY A 217 -0.50 -20.35 -4.97
C GLY A 217 -0.78 -21.03 -3.63
N LEU A 218 -0.06 -20.66 -2.57
CA LEU A 218 -0.29 -21.18 -1.23
C LEU A 218 -1.70 -20.82 -0.72
N GLY A 219 -2.17 -19.59 -0.93
CA GLY A 219 -3.52 -19.19 -0.55
C GLY A 219 -4.61 -20.03 -1.23
N MET A 220 -4.47 -20.26 -2.53
CA MET A 220 -5.40 -21.12 -3.29
C MET A 220 -5.33 -22.58 -2.84
N LEU A 221 -4.13 -23.12 -2.56
CA LEU A 221 -3.97 -24.49 -2.06
C LEU A 221 -4.62 -24.70 -0.70
N ILE A 222 -4.42 -23.76 0.24
CA ILE A 222 -5.01 -23.82 1.58
C ILE A 222 -6.54 -23.77 1.49
N THR A 223 -7.08 -22.83 0.71
CA THR A 223 -8.54 -22.68 0.55
C THR A 223 -9.18 -23.85 -0.21
N ALA A 224 -8.48 -24.44 -1.20
CA ALA A 224 -8.90 -25.70 -1.81
C ALA A 224 -9.01 -26.81 -0.76
N GLY A 225 -8.00 -26.95 0.12
CA GLY A 225 -7.99 -27.95 1.18
C GLY A 225 -9.14 -27.75 2.18
N ILE A 226 -9.40 -26.51 2.59
CA ILE A 226 -10.54 -26.17 3.47
C ILE A 226 -11.86 -26.49 2.77
N GLY A 227 -12.01 -26.15 1.49
CA GLY A 227 -13.20 -26.49 0.70
C GLY A 227 -13.44 -28.01 0.63
N GLN A 228 -12.37 -28.78 0.39
CA GLN A 228 -12.45 -30.24 0.37
C GLN A 228 -12.86 -30.82 1.75
N ILE A 229 -12.32 -30.28 2.84
CA ILE A 229 -12.71 -30.67 4.20
C ILE A 229 -14.20 -30.39 4.44
N ALA A 230 -14.69 -29.21 4.03
CA ALA A 230 -16.10 -28.85 4.14
C ALA A 230 -17.00 -29.83 3.36
N GLN A 231 -16.60 -30.18 2.13
CA GLN A 231 -17.32 -31.16 1.31
C GLN A 231 -17.43 -32.53 1.99
N VAL A 232 -16.30 -33.06 2.49
CA VAL A 232 -16.26 -34.37 3.15
C VAL A 232 -17.06 -34.36 4.45
N SER A 233 -17.18 -33.20 5.09
CA SER A 233 -17.95 -32.99 6.32
C SER A 233 -19.45 -32.75 6.07
N GLY A 234 -19.88 -32.67 4.80
CA GLY A 234 -21.30 -32.50 4.42
C GLY A 234 -21.83 -31.06 4.51
N ILE A 235 -20.95 -30.06 4.59
CA ILE A 235 -21.28 -28.63 4.53
C ILE A 235 -21.31 -28.18 3.06
#